data_AF-A0AAN7UN08-F1
#
_entry.id   AF-A0AAN7UN08-F1
#
_cell.length_a   1.000
_cell.length_b   1.000
_cell.length_c   1.000
_cell.angle_alpha   90.00
_cell.angle_beta   90.00
_cell.angle_gamma   90.00
#
_symmetry.space_group_name_H-M   'P 1'
#
loop_
_entity.id
_entity.type
_entity.pdbx_description
1 polymer ?
#
loop_
_entity_poly.entity_id
_entity_poly.type
_entity_poly.pdbx_seq_one_letter_code
_entity_poly.pdbx_strand_id
1 'polypeptide(L)'
;MDVCGGLISSQHTLIPIDSWSPASSLEDNIQLYRAGNSCFSLYANYAVYLCALVLDLFAGKHTEVVYTRHWNELFNYIEDWYTQRPSEMLSILELNAPKGDYSRPFPVVLFSNSAAVSGNQLYHTAALLMLQEKPRGAAITRSNKPRSILWHARRICAISISNEQHGCWTNSIQPLWIAGKVMSHPSEHQAILDIYAKIERETGWGAKWRADDLKSYWGDLDG
;
A
#
# COMPACT_ATOMS: atom_id res chain seq x y z
N MET A 1 -10.06 -7.95 4.86
CA MET A 1 -10.51 -8.58 3.60
C MET A 1 -11.35 -7.62 2.74
N ASP A 2 -12.14 -6.70 3.33
CA ASP A 2 -12.97 -5.75 2.55
C ASP A 2 -12.16 -4.79 1.64
N VAL A 3 -11.19 -4.06 2.21
CA VAL A 3 -10.26 -3.21 1.41
C VAL A 3 -9.57 -4.01 0.30
N CYS A 4 -9.17 -5.26 0.56
CA CYS A 4 -8.54 -6.09 -0.45
C CYS A 4 -9.51 -6.39 -1.61
N GLY A 5 -10.78 -6.65 -1.31
CA GLY A 5 -11.85 -6.79 -2.31
C GLY A 5 -11.99 -5.54 -3.17
N GLY A 6 -12.09 -4.36 -2.53
CA GLY A 6 -12.17 -3.07 -3.24
C GLY A 6 -10.94 -2.77 -4.09
N LEU A 7 -9.73 -3.08 -3.61
CA LEU A 7 -8.49 -2.95 -4.40
C LEU A 7 -8.45 -3.91 -5.60
N ILE A 8 -9.01 -5.12 -5.46
CA ILE A 8 -9.07 -6.11 -6.55
C ILE A 8 -10.07 -5.66 -7.63
N SER A 9 -11.25 -5.19 -7.22
CA SER A 9 -12.32 -4.76 -8.13
C SER A 9 -12.15 -3.33 -8.63
N SER A 10 -11.26 -2.53 -8.01
CA SER A 10 -11.18 -1.08 -8.21
C SER A 10 -12.52 -0.39 -7.96
N GLN A 11 -13.21 -0.79 -6.88
CA GLN A 11 -14.49 -0.27 -6.45
C GLN A 11 -14.45 0.11 -4.96
N HIS A 12 -15.55 0.74 -4.52
CA HIS A 12 -15.87 0.96 -3.11
C HIS A 12 -15.71 -0.32 -2.27
N THR A 13 -15.44 -0.13 -0.98
CA THR A 13 -15.53 -1.23 0.00
C THR A 13 -16.98 -1.72 0.10
N LEU A 14 -17.15 -3.00 0.41
CA LEU A 14 -18.46 -3.63 0.58
C LEU A 14 -19.23 -3.01 1.74
N ILE A 15 -18.56 -2.75 2.86
CA ILE A 15 -19.13 -2.03 3.99
C ILE A 15 -18.87 -0.53 3.75
N PRO A 16 -19.92 0.32 3.72
CA PRO A 16 -19.75 1.77 3.59
C PRO A 16 -18.85 2.33 4.70
N ILE A 17 -17.95 3.24 4.34
CA ILE A 17 -16.92 3.76 5.28
C ILE A 17 -17.56 4.43 6.50
N ASP A 18 -18.70 5.10 6.33
CA ASP A 18 -19.46 5.71 7.43
C ASP A 18 -19.95 4.70 8.48
N SER A 19 -19.95 3.40 8.15
CA SER A 19 -20.33 2.31 9.07
C SER A 19 -19.13 1.69 9.81
N TRP A 20 -17.90 2.14 9.55
CA TRP A 20 -16.69 1.53 10.12
C TRP A 20 -16.38 2.04 11.53
N SER A 21 -17.01 3.14 11.92
CA SER A 21 -16.74 3.81 13.19
C SER A 21 -17.98 4.59 13.65
N PRO A 22 -18.19 4.72 14.97
CA PRO A 22 -19.28 5.51 15.52
C PRO A 22 -19.05 7.03 15.43
N ALA A 23 -17.87 7.48 14.97
CA ALA A 23 -17.52 8.88 14.95
C ALA A 23 -18.33 9.68 13.91
N SER A 24 -18.69 10.92 14.26
CA SER A 24 -19.61 11.77 13.48
C SER A 24 -19.00 12.42 12.24
N SER A 25 -17.67 12.44 12.12
CA SER A 25 -16.98 13.11 11.02
C SER A 25 -15.66 12.41 10.67
N LEU A 26 -15.11 12.73 9.49
CA LEU A 26 -13.79 12.26 9.07
C LEU A 26 -12.70 12.68 10.07
N GLU A 27 -12.75 13.93 10.56
CA GLU A 27 -11.76 14.43 11.51
C GLU A 27 -11.85 13.67 12.84
N ASP A 28 -13.07 13.42 13.35
CA ASP A 28 -13.26 12.64 14.59
C ASP A 28 -12.72 11.21 14.44
N ASN A 29 -12.92 10.59 13.27
CA ASN A 29 -12.36 9.28 12.95
C ASN A 29 -10.83 9.29 12.99
N ILE A 30 -10.21 10.27 12.34
CA ILE A 30 -8.76 10.42 12.30
C ILE A 30 -8.20 10.65 13.71
N GLN A 31 -8.86 11.50 14.50
CA GLN A 31 -8.46 11.74 15.89
C GLN A 31 -8.60 10.50 16.75
N LEU A 32 -9.63 9.68 16.57
CA LEU A 32 -9.79 8.42 17.28
C LEU A 32 -8.63 7.46 17.00
N TYR A 33 -8.24 7.31 15.73
CA TYR A 33 -7.11 6.48 15.35
C TYR A 33 -5.76 7.02 15.88
N ARG A 34 -5.57 8.34 15.87
CA ARG A 34 -4.36 9.01 16.42
C ARG A 34 -4.30 8.96 17.95
N ALA A 35 -5.42 9.14 18.64
CA ALA A 35 -5.49 9.08 20.10
C ALA A 35 -5.21 7.67 20.64
N GLY A 36 -5.47 6.66 19.80
CA GLY A 36 -5.08 5.27 20.03
C GLY A 36 -3.57 5.00 20.02
N ASN A 37 -2.69 6.02 20.04
CA ASN A 37 -1.22 5.90 19.98
C ASN A 37 -0.61 4.93 21.01
N SER A 38 -1.30 4.62 22.10
CA SER A 38 -0.87 3.58 23.06
C SER A 38 -1.04 2.14 22.54
N CYS A 39 -1.71 1.94 21.40
CA CYS A 39 -1.98 0.65 20.77
C CYS A 39 -1.66 0.74 19.27
N PHE A 40 -0.46 0.30 18.88
CA PHE A 40 0.02 0.30 17.49
C PHE A 40 -0.92 -0.45 16.51
N SER A 41 -1.72 -1.40 17.00
CA SER A 41 -2.75 -2.09 16.20
C SER A 41 -3.83 -1.12 15.69
N LEU A 42 -4.24 -0.11 16.47
CA LEU A 42 -5.17 0.92 16.00
C LEU A 42 -4.53 1.80 14.92
N TYR A 43 -3.23 2.06 15.03
CA TYR A 43 -2.49 2.80 14.02
C TYR A 43 -2.39 2.03 12.69
N ALA A 44 -2.26 0.70 12.73
CA ALA A 44 -2.35 -0.13 11.54
C ALA A 44 -3.76 -0.10 10.93
N ASN A 45 -4.82 -0.11 11.75
CA ASN A 45 -6.20 0.05 11.29
C ASN A 45 -6.45 1.43 10.65
N TYR A 46 -5.74 2.46 11.12
CA TYR A 46 -5.80 3.78 10.48
C TYR A 46 -5.34 3.72 9.00
N ALA A 47 -4.29 2.94 8.69
CA ALA A 47 -3.87 2.74 7.29
C ALA A 47 -4.94 2.02 6.46
N VAL A 48 -5.67 1.07 7.06
CA VAL A 48 -6.80 0.39 6.42
C VAL A 48 -7.91 1.39 6.10
N TYR A 49 -8.26 2.24 7.06
CA TYR A 49 -9.27 3.29 6.90
C TYR A 49 -8.89 4.30 5.80
N LEU A 50 -7.64 4.78 5.81
CA LEU A 50 -7.14 5.68 4.76
C LEU A 50 -7.18 5.02 3.37
N CYS A 51 -6.83 3.73 3.27
CA CYS A 51 -6.92 3.00 2.00
C CYS A 51 -8.36 2.85 1.52
N ALA A 52 -9.32 2.67 2.43
CA ALA A 52 -10.75 2.68 2.08
C ALA A 52 -11.19 4.04 1.53
N LEU A 53 -10.78 5.15 2.16
CA LEU A 53 -11.09 6.50 1.66
C LEU A 53 -10.49 6.75 0.27
N VAL A 54 -9.32 6.18 -0.04
CA VAL A 54 -8.74 6.23 -1.40
C VAL A 54 -9.65 5.52 -2.40
N LEU A 55 -10.14 4.32 -2.06
CA LEU A 55 -11.07 3.57 -2.91
C LEU A 55 -12.38 4.35 -3.13
N ASP A 56 -12.92 4.94 -2.08
CA ASP A 56 -14.16 5.72 -2.14
C ASP A 56 -14.01 6.98 -3.01
N LEU A 57 -12.91 7.72 -2.83
CA LEU A 57 -12.58 8.89 -3.66
C LEU A 57 -12.48 8.54 -5.15
N PHE A 58 -11.94 7.35 -5.48
CA PHE A 58 -11.72 6.94 -6.86
C PHE A 58 -12.97 6.37 -7.52
N ALA A 59 -13.81 5.67 -6.75
CA ALA A 59 -15.07 5.12 -7.25
C ALA A 59 -16.21 6.15 -7.23
N GLY A 60 -16.03 7.28 -6.54
CA GLY A 60 -16.97 8.41 -6.51
C GLY A 60 -16.96 9.26 -7.78
N LYS A 61 -18.12 9.87 -8.09
CA LYS A 61 -18.23 10.86 -9.17
C LYS A 61 -18.08 12.26 -8.58
N HIS A 62 -16.95 12.89 -8.87
CA HIS A 62 -16.63 14.23 -8.36
C HIS A 62 -16.39 15.20 -9.51
N THR A 63 -16.71 16.48 -9.30
CA THR A 63 -16.19 17.54 -10.17
C THR A 63 -14.68 17.66 -9.96
N GLU A 64 -13.93 18.13 -10.97
CA GLU A 64 -12.46 18.25 -10.88
C GLU A 64 -12.00 19.07 -9.67
N VAL A 65 -12.74 20.13 -9.33
CA VAL A 65 -12.48 20.99 -8.16
C VAL A 65 -12.64 20.22 -6.85
N VAL A 66 -13.74 19.48 -6.71
CA VAL A 66 -14.03 18.68 -5.50
C VAL A 66 -13.03 17.54 -5.37
N TYR A 67 -12.75 16.83 -6.47
CA TYR A 67 -11.76 15.76 -6.52
C TYR A 67 -10.37 16.26 -6.10
N THR A 68 -9.92 17.38 -6.66
CA THR A 68 -8.60 17.96 -6.35
C THR A 68 -8.48 18.32 -4.88
N ARG A 69 -9.53 18.93 -4.29
CA ARG A 69 -9.55 19.25 -2.86
C ARG A 69 -9.45 17.99 -2.00
N HIS A 70 -10.33 17.01 -2.22
CA HIS A 70 -10.34 15.78 -1.43
C HIS A 70 -9.05 14.98 -1.62
N TRP A 71 -8.48 14.98 -2.83
CA TRP A 71 -7.19 14.36 -3.11
C TRP A 71 -6.09 15.00 -2.25
N ASN A 72 -6.02 16.34 -2.20
CA ASN A 72 -5.01 17.04 -1.38
C ASN A 72 -5.18 16.74 0.11
N GLU A 73 -6.41 16.81 0.62
CA GLU A 73 -6.72 16.52 2.03
C GLU A 73 -6.33 15.07 2.40
N LEU A 74 -6.78 14.10 1.60
CA LEU A 74 -6.51 12.69 1.85
C LEU A 74 -5.02 12.35 1.72
N PHE A 75 -4.33 12.91 0.73
CA PHE A 75 -2.90 12.69 0.56
C PHE A 75 -2.09 13.26 1.74
N ASN A 76 -2.49 14.40 2.30
CA ASN A 76 -1.89 14.93 3.52
C ASN A 76 -2.08 13.97 4.71
N TYR A 77 -3.28 13.40 4.90
CA TYR A 77 -3.50 12.43 5.97
C TYR A 77 -2.68 11.14 5.80
N ILE A 78 -2.44 10.70 4.56
CA ILE A 78 -1.58 9.55 4.23
C ILE A 78 -0.11 9.85 4.55
N GLU A 79 0.41 11.02 4.18
CA GLU A 79 1.78 11.42 4.51
C GLU A 79 1.95 11.65 6.02
N ASP A 80 0.94 12.21 6.69
CA ASP A 80 0.89 12.34 8.14
C ASP A 80 0.94 10.99 8.84
N TRP A 81 0.19 9.99 8.35
CA TRP A 81 0.25 8.62 8.89
C TRP A 81 1.68 8.10 8.88
N TYR A 82 2.43 8.34 7.81
CA TYR A 82 3.81 7.92 7.76
C TYR A 82 4.66 8.69 8.77
N THR A 83 4.60 10.03 8.76
CA THR A 83 5.49 10.84 9.61
C THR A 83 5.20 10.72 11.11
N GLN A 84 3.97 10.43 11.50
CA GLN A 84 3.54 10.38 12.90
C GLN A 84 3.45 8.95 13.48
N ARG A 85 3.87 7.92 12.73
CA ARG A 85 3.72 6.53 13.19
C ARG A 85 4.53 6.24 14.46
N PRO A 86 3.96 5.51 15.43
CA PRO A 86 4.66 5.19 16.68
C PRO A 86 5.86 4.26 16.42
N SER A 87 6.75 4.13 17.41
CA SER A 87 8.02 3.42 17.25
C SER A 87 7.84 1.94 16.89
N GLU A 88 6.77 1.31 17.37
CA GLU A 88 6.40 -0.07 17.02
C GLU A 88 6.03 -0.23 15.54
N MET A 89 5.63 0.85 14.87
CA MET A 89 5.29 0.89 13.45
C MET A 89 6.50 1.24 12.56
N LEU A 90 7.67 1.51 13.15
CA LEU A 90 8.92 1.73 12.43
C LEU A 90 9.60 0.40 12.08
N SER A 91 10.35 0.40 11.00
CA SER A 91 11.24 -0.70 10.63
C SER A 91 12.37 -0.83 11.64
N ILE A 92 12.72 -2.05 12.03
CA ILE A 92 13.88 -2.33 12.88
C ILE A 92 15.18 -2.46 12.07
N LEU A 93 15.07 -2.71 10.76
CA LEU A 93 16.20 -2.78 9.84
C LEU A 93 15.79 -2.25 8.47
N GLU A 94 16.59 -1.35 7.91
CA GLU A 94 16.50 -0.95 6.50
C GLU A 94 17.87 -1.03 5.84
N LEU A 95 17.99 -1.82 4.77
CA LEU A 95 19.19 -1.91 3.95
C LEU A 95 18.83 -1.60 2.50
N ASN A 96 19.61 -0.73 1.86
CA ASN A 96 19.41 -0.42 0.45
C ASN A 96 19.67 -1.66 -0.43
N ALA A 97 18.96 -1.76 -1.55
CA ALA A 97 19.28 -2.75 -2.58
C ALA A 97 20.73 -2.55 -3.04
N PRO A 98 21.57 -3.61 -3.10
CA PRO A 98 22.94 -3.46 -3.55
C PRO A 98 22.99 -3.03 -5.02
N LYS A 99 23.80 -2.02 -5.33
CA LYS A 99 23.94 -1.53 -6.70
C LYS A 99 24.55 -2.62 -7.59
N GLY A 100 23.86 -2.98 -8.67
CA GLY A 100 24.32 -3.98 -9.63
C GLY A 100 24.10 -5.44 -9.22
N ASP A 101 23.50 -5.70 -8.05
CA ASP A 101 23.10 -7.04 -7.64
C ASP A 101 21.62 -7.28 -7.99
N TYR A 102 21.39 -7.82 -9.19
CA TYR A 102 20.04 -8.12 -9.66
C TYR A 102 19.40 -9.33 -8.97
N SER A 103 20.13 -10.10 -8.15
CA SER A 103 19.54 -11.18 -7.35
C SER A 103 18.73 -10.65 -6.16
N ARG A 104 18.98 -9.40 -5.75
CA ARG A 104 18.29 -8.72 -4.64
C ARG A 104 17.88 -7.31 -5.08
N PRO A 105 16.90 -7.19 -5.99
CA PRO A 105 16.58 -5.92 -6.64
C PRO A 105 15.83 -4.94 -5.72
N PHE A 106 15.27 -5.41 -4.61
CA PHE A 106 14.53 -4.60 -3.63
C PHE A 106 15.35 -4.38 -2.36
N PRO A 107 15.13 -3.26 -1.64
CA PRO A 107 15.73 -3.06 -0.32
C PRO A 107 15.23 -4.11 0.68
N VAL A 108 15.99 -4.33 1.74
CA VAL A 108 15.54 -5.12 2.90
C VAL A 108 14.86 -4.18 3.89
N VAL A 109 13.65 -4.53 4.33
CA VAL A 109 12.86 -3.74 5.29
C VAL A 109 12.20 -4.67 6.28
N LEU A 110 12.75 -4.78 7.49
CA LEU A 110 12.24 -5.68 8.51
C LEU A 110 11.43 -4.91 9.56
N PHE A 111 10.29 -5.45 9.96
CA PHE A 111 9.47 -4.95 11.06
C PHE A 111 9.42 -5.95 12.22
N SER A 112 9.18 -5.45 13.43
CA SER A 112 9.12 -6.28 14.64
C SER A 112 7.79 -7.00 14.84
N ASN A 113 6.72 -6.58 14.14
CA ASN A 113 5.36 -7.07 14.36
C ASN A 113 4.47 -6.97 13.11
N SER A 114 3.42 -7.80 13.06
CA SER A 114 2.51 -7.91 11.91
C SER A 114 1.72 -6.64 11.61
N ALA A 115 1.38 -5.84 12.65
CA ALA A 115 0.64 -4.60 12.47
C ALA A 115 1.51 -3.57 11.72
N ALA A 116 2.79 -3.47 12.05
CA ALA A 116 3.76 -2.64 11.34
C ALA A 116 3.96 -3.10 9.89
N VAL A 117 4.06 -4.42 9.63
CA VAL A 117 4.15 -4.97 8.27
C VAL A 117 2.93 -4.57 7.44
N SER A 118 1.73 -4.90 7.93
CA SER A 118 0.48 -4.67 7.20
C SER A 118 0.18 -3.17 7.03
N GLY A 119 0.33 -2.38 8.10
CA GLY A 119 0.08 -0.94 8.08
C GLY A 119 1.00 -0.20 7.12
N ASN A 120 2.31 -0.47 7.15
CA ASN A 120 3.24 0.19 6.23
C ASN A 120 3.01 -0.24 4.78
N GLN A 121 2.67 -1.51 4.53
CA GLN A 121 2.35 -1.97 3.18
C GLN A 121 1.09 -1.27 2.63
N LEU A 122 0.05 -1.12 3.44
CA LEU A 122 -1.15 -0.39 3.05
C LEU A 122 -0.89 1.09 2.85
N TYR A 123 -0.09 1.73 3.70
CA TYR A 123 0.35 3.11 3.48
C TYR A 123 1.03 3.28 2.12
N HIS A 124 2.02 2.42 1.80
CA HIS A 124 2.71 2.52 0.52
C HIS A 124 1.76 2.26 -0.66
N THR A 125 0.79 1.36 -0.49
CA THR A 125 -0.24 1.07 -1.50
C THR A 125 -1.15 2.27 -1.73
N ALA A 126 -1.68 2.88 -0.67
CA ALA A 126 -2.54 4.06 -0.74
C ALA A 126 -1.80 5.25 -1.38
N ALA A 127 -0.57 5.52 -0.95
CA ALA A 127 0.25 6.58 -1.50
C ALA A 127 0.58 6.36 -2.99
N LEU A 128 0.90 5.11 -3.37
CA LEU A 128 1.14 4.73 -4.77
C LEU A 128 -0.09 5.02 -5.65
N LEU A 129 -1.27 4.57 -5.22
CA LEU A 129 -2.53 4.79 -5.92
C LEU A 129 -2.86 6.28 -6.07
N MET A 130 -2.75 7.05 -4.97
CA MET A 130 -2.98 8.50 -4.98
C MET A 130 -2.03 9.22 -5.94
N LEU A 131 -0.76 8.83 -6.00
CA LEU A 131 0.21 9.43 -6.92
C LEU A 131 -0.06 9.08 -8.38
N GLN A 132 -0.61 7.90 -8.68
CA GLN A 132 -1.00 7.50 -10.03
C GLN A 132 -2.20 8.32 -10.55
N GLU A 133 -3.14 8.65 -9.67
CA GLU A 133 -4.35 9.43 -9.98
C GLU A 133 -4.23 10.92 -9.59
N LYS A 134 -3.01 11.45 -9.56
CA LYS A 134 -2.78 12.83 -9.12
C LYS A 134 -3.45 13.85 -10.05
N PRO A 135 -4.33 14.74 -9.56
CA PRO A 135 -4.93 15.79 -10.37
C PRO A 135 -3.92 16.90 -10.70
N ARG A 136 -4.11 17.56 -11.85
CA ARG A 136 -3.21 18.63 -12.32
C ARG A 136 -3.11 19.80 -11.34
N GLY A 137 -4.22 20.12 -10.66
CA GLY A 137 -4.31 21.18 -9.66
C GLY A 137 -3.85 20.80 -8.25
N ALA A 138 -3.28 19.60 -8.05
CA ALA A 138 -2.80 19.16 -6.74
C ALA A 138 -1.69 20.08 -6.19
N ALA A 139 -1.86 20.53 -4.95
CA ALA A 139 -0.99 21.48 -4.28
C ALA A 139 0.22 20.78 -3.65
N ILE A 140 1.15 20.30 -4.47
CA ILE A 140 2.43 19.74 -3.96
C ILE A 140 3.44 20.87 -3.83
N THR A 141 3.72 21.30 -2.60
CA THR A 141 4.71 22.34 -2.32
C THR A 141 6.13 21.79 -2.49
N ARG A 142 7.10 22.67 -2.78
CA ARG A 142 8.53 22.27 -2.91
C ARG A 142 9.13 21.73 -1.61
N SER A 143 8.60 22.13 -0.45
CA SER A 143 9.05 21.67 0.87
C SER A 143 8.54 20.27 1.22
N ASN A 144 7.40 19.87 0.67
CA ASN A 144 6.78 18.56 0.89
C ASN A 144 6.71 17.78 -0.42
N LYS A 145 7.86 17.55 -1.06
CA LYS A 145 7.90 16.67 -2.24
C LYS A 145 7.68 15.23 -1.78
N PRO A 146 6.60 14.56 -2.22
CA PRO A 146 6.37 13.17 -1.87
C PRO A 146 7.45 12.30 -2.49
N ARG A 147 7.57 11.08 -1.94
CA ARG A 147 8.39 10.05 -2.55
C ARG A 147 7.79 9.63 -3.91
N SER A 148 8.62 9.09 -4.79
CA SER A 148 8.18 8.72 -6.13
C SER A 148 7.30 7.48 -6.13
N ILE A 149 6.46 7.34 -7.17
CA ILE A 149 5.69 6.12 -7.47
C ILE A 149 6.57 4.86 -7.35
N LEU A 150 7.74 4.87 -7.99
CA LEU A 150 8.66 3.73 -7.97
C LEU A 150 9.22 3.46 -6.57
N TRP A 151 9.41 4.49 -5.73
CA TRP A 151 9.85 4.29 -4.35
C TRP A 151 8.78 3.54 -3.55
N HIS A 152 7.51 3.97 -3.62
CA HIS A 152 6.42 3.28 -2.92
C HIS A 152 6.25 1.84 -3.43
N ALA A 153 6.29 1.63 -4.74
CA ALA A 153 6.18 0.30 -5.33
C ALA A 153 7.29 -0.65 -4.86
N ARG A 154 8.55 -0.19 -4.86
CA ARG A 154 9.68 -0.99 -4.36
C ARG A 154 9.56 -1.30 -2.87
N ARG A 155 8.99 -0.37 -2.08
CA ARG A 155 8.71 -0.62 -0.66
C ARG A 155 7.66 -1.70 -0.47
N ILE A 156 6.59 -1.72 -1.26
CA ILE A 156 5.57 -2.79 -1.18
C ILE A 156 6.21 -4.16 -1.40
N CYS A 157 7.02 -4.31 -2.44
CA CYS A 157 7.74 -5.56 -2.73
C CYS A 157 8.75 -5.93 -1.63
N ALA A 158 9.56 -4.96 -1.20
CA ALA A 158 10.54 -5.14 -0.12
C ALA A 158 9.91 -5.65 1.18
N ILE A 159 8.76 -5.07 1.56
CA ILE A 159 8.04 -5.46 2.78
C ILE A 159 7.57 -6.91 2.67
N SER A 160 6.95 -7.32 1.55
CA SER A 160 6.52 -8.71 1.37
C SER A 160 7.68 -9.70 1.40
N ILE A 161 8.83 -9.34 0.79
CA ILE A 161 9.99 -10.23 0.69
C ILE A 161 10.74 -10.35 2.02
N SER A 162 10.84 -9.26 2.79
CA SER A 162 11.67 -9.20 4.00
C SER A 162 10.97 -9.72 5.25
N ASN A 163 9.66 -9.93 5.22
CA ASN A 163 8.85 -10.23 6.40
C ASN A 163 8.06 -11.53 6.17
N GLU A 164 8.24 -12.52 7.05
CA GLU A 164 7.68 -13.89 6.91
C GLU A 164 6.43 -14.14 7.77
N GLN A 165 5.74 -13.08 8.22
CA GLN A 165 4.48 -13.25 8.92
C GLN A 165 3.38 -13.63 7.92
N HIS A 166 3.01 -14.91 7.88
CA HIS A 166 2.04 -15.48 6.92
C HIS A 166 0.71 -14.72 6.85
N GLY A 167 0.21 -14.22 7.99
CA GLY A 167 -1.03 -13.43 8.04
C GLY A 167 -0.95 -12.09 7.30
N CYS A 168 0.24 -11.53 7.11
CA CYS A 168 0.44 -10.31 6.33
C CYS A 168 0.48 -10.61 4.82
N TRP A 169 1.00 -11.77 4.42
CA TRP A 169 1.10 -12.16 3.02
C TRP A 169 -0.25 -12.34 2.32
N THR A 170 -1.29 -12.78 3.03
CA THR A 170 -2.64 -12.88 2.44
C THR A 170 -3.17 -11.51 2.00
N ASN A 171 -2.78 -10.44 2.69
CA ASN A 171 -3.17 -9.07 2.38
C ASN A 171 -2.19 -8.37 1.40
N SER A 172 -1.03 -8.99 1.10
CA SER A 172 0.00 -8.39 0.24
C SER A 172 -0.18 -8.70 -1.24
N ILE A 173 -1.04 -9.66 -1.59
CA ILE A 173 -1.20 -10.16 -2.96
C ILE A 173 -1.60 -9.05 -3.92
N GLN A 174 -2.62 -8.27 -3.56
CA GLN A 174 -3.10 -7.17 -4.38
C GLN A 174 -2.12 -5.97 -4.38
N PRO A 175 -1.57 -5.53 -3.24
CA PRO A 175 -0.46 -4.56 -3.21
C PRO A 175 0.71 -4.92 -4.14
N LEU A 176 1.16 -6.18 -4.12
CA LEU A 176 2.25 -6.67 -4.99
C LEU A 176 1.89 -6.54 -6.47
N TRP A 177 0.62 -6.78 -6.84
CA TRP A 177 0.18 -6.63 -8.22
C TRP A 177 0.17 -5.16 -8.65
N ILE A 178 -0.35 -4.27 -7.79
CA ILE A 178 -0.34 -2.82 -8.03
C ILE A 178 1.10 -2.31 -8.20
N ALA A 179 2.01 -2.73 -7.32
CA ALA A 179 3.43 -2.39 -7.39
C ALA A 179 4.11 -2.98 -8.63
N GLY A 180 3.80 -4.23 -8.99
CA GLY A 180 4.37 -4.92 -10.15
C GLY A 180 4.07 -4.22 -11.48
N LYS A 181 2.89 -3.62 -11.62
CA LYS A 181 2.51 -2.86 -12.82
C LYS A 181 3.37 -1.63 -13.10
N VAL A 182 4.12 -1.13 -12.11
CA VAL A 182 5.03 0.01 -12.29
C VAL A 182 6.50 -0.40 -12.35
N MET A 183 6.80 -1.71 -12.27
CA MET A 183 8.16 -2.23 -12.43
C MET A 183 8.47 -2.46 -13.91
N SER A 184 9.70 -2.21 -14.31
CA SER A 184 10.17 -2.41 -15.68
C SER A 184 11.37 -3.35 -15.80
N HIS A 185 12.09 -3.64 -14.71
CA HIS A 185 13.29 -4.46 -14.77
C HIS A 185 12.94 -5.96 -14.60
N PRO A 186 13.44 -6.86 -15.48
CA PRO A 186 13.12 -8.30 -15.40
C PRO A 186 13.48 -8.94 -14.05
N SER A 187 14.54 -8.46 -13.39
CA SER A 187 14.88 -8.97 -12.05
C SER A 187 13.84 -8.61 -10.99
N GLU A 188 13.23 -7.41 -11.08
CA GLU A 188 12.15 -7.00 -10.19
C GLU A 188 10.89 -7.82 -10.46
N HIS A 189 10.60 -8.09 -11.74
CA HIS A 189 9.52 -8.99 -12.16
C HIS A 189 9.70 -10.38 -11.58
N GLN A 190 10.88 -10.99 -11.77
CA GLN A 190 11.20 -12.31 -11.24
C GLN A 190 11.07 -12.37 -9.71
N ALA A 191 11.60 -11.39 -8.99
CA ALA A 191 11.49 -11.33 -7.53
C ALA A 191 10.02 -11.21 -7.04
N ILE A 192 9.14 -10.56 -7.82
CA ILE A 192 7.70 -10.51 -7.53
C ILE A 192 7.04 -11.87 -7.79
N LEU A 193 7.41 -12.56 -8.87
CA LEU A 193 6.91 -13.91 -9.14
C LEU A 193 7.35 -14.91 -8.06
N ASP A 194 8.59 -14.80 -7.60
CA ASP A 194 9.16 -15.67 -6.56
C ASP A 194 8.44 -15.48 -5.22
N ILE A 195 8.13 -14.24 -4.83
CA ILE A 195 7.37 -14.01 -3.59
C ILE A 195 5.92 -14.52 -3.72
N TYR A 196 5.27 -14.41 -4.87
CA TYR A 196 3.95 -15.04 -5.05
C TYR A 196 4.02 -16.57 -4.91
N ALA A 197 5.01 -17.21 -5.53
CA ALA A 197 5.22 -18.65 -5.40
C ALA A 197 5.52 -19.06 -3.95
N LYS A 198 6.30 -18.25 -3.22
CA LYS A 198 6.58 -18.46 -1.80
C LYS A 198 5.31 -18.38 -0.95
N ILE A 199 4.49 -17.33 -1.14
CA ILE A 199 3.22 -17.15 -0.42
C ILE A 199 2.32 -18.37 -0.62
N GLU A 200 2.13 -18.81 -1.86
CA GLU A 200 1.25 -19.95 -2.16
C GLU A 200 1.79 -21.26 -1.56
N ARG A 201 3.10 -21.49 -1.67
CA ARG A 201 3.75 -22.68 -1.08
C ARG A 201 3.64 -22.73 0.44
N GLU A 202 3.81 -21.60 1.13
CA GLU A 202 3.93 -21.56 2.59
C GLU A 202 2.59 -21.32 3.31
N THR A 203 1.61 -20.75 2.63
CA THR A 203 0.29 -20.44 3.23
C THR A 203 -0.87 -21.23 2.62
N GLY A 204 -0.68 -21.81 1.42
CA GLY A 204 -1.75 -22.40 0.63
C GLY A 204 -2.72 -21.37 0.02
N TRP A 205 -2.50 -20.06 0.23
CA TRP A 205 -3.35 -19.02 -0.31
C TRP A 205 -3.04 -18.79 -1.79
N GLY A 206 -4.06 -18.88 -2.65
CA GLY A 206 -3.90 -18.76 -4.10
C GLY A 206 -3.38 -17.38 -4.51
N ALA A 207 -2.18 -17.35 -5.10
CA ALA A 207 -1.50 -16.14 -5.56
C ALA A 207 -1.11 -16.19 -7.04
N LYS A 208 -1.02 -17.40 -7.62
CA LYS A 208 -0.67 -17.65 -9.02
C LYS A 208 -1.45 -16.80 -10.01
N TRP A 209 -2.74 -16.59 -9.81
CA TRP A 209 -3.57 -15.79 -10.70
C TRP A 209 -3.06 -14.34 -10.86
N ARG A 210 -2.55 -13.71 -9.80
CA ARG A 210 -1.92 -12.38 -9.90
C ARG A 210 -0.54 -12.42 -10.52
N ALA A 211 0.19 -13.52 -10.35
CA ALA A 211 1.47 -13.72 -11.04
C ALA A 211 1.24 -13.83 -12.56
N ASP A 212 0.23 -14.58 -12.99
CA ASP A 212 -0.13 -14.75 -14.41
C ASP A 212 -0.69 -13.44 -15.01
N ASP A 213 -1.48 -12.67 -14.24
CA ASP A 213 -1.91 -11.32 -14.63
C ASP A 213 -0.72 -10.38 -14.89
N LEU A 214 0.31 -10.40 -14.02
CA LEU A 214 1.49 -9.54 -14.17
C LEU A 214 2.31 -9.94 -15.39
N LYS A 215 2.54 -11.24 -15.62
CA LYS A 215 3.24 -11.72 -16.82
C LYS A 215 2.53 -11.23 -18.09
N SER A 216 1.22 -11.36 -18.12
CA SER A 216 0.38 -10.87 -19.22
C SER A 216 0.52 -9.35 -19.39
N TYR A 217 0.53 -8.60 -18.30
CA TYR A 217 0.70 -7.14 -18.30
C TYR A 217 2.08 -6.68 -18.78
N TRP A 218 3.15 -7.38 -18.40
CA TRP A 218 4.51 -7.07 -18.82
C TRP A 218 4.80 -7.45 -20.28
N GLY A 219 3.97 -8.30 -20.87
CA GLY A 219 4.15 -8.81 -22.23
C GLY A 219 5.07 -10.03 -22.30
N ASP A 220 5.35 -10.69 -21.17
CA ASP A 220 6.16 -11.91 -21.07
C ASP A 220 5.35 -13.17 -21.45
N LEU A 221 4.54 -13.08 -22.51
CA LEU A 221 3.92 -14.25 -23.13
C LEU A 221 5.01 -15.01 -23.92
N ASP A 222 5.52 -16.06 -23.29
CA ASP A 222 6.25 -17.19 -23.89
C ASP A 222 7.45 -16.83 -24.80
N GLY A 223 8.65 -16.95 -24.21
CA GLY A 223 9.85 -17.38 -24.92
C GLY A 223 10.14 -18.86 -24.63
#